data_AF-A0A969JF02-F1
#
_entry.id   AF-A0A969JF02-F1
#
_cell.length_a   1.000
_cell.length_b   1.000
_cell.length_c   1.000
_cell.angle_alpha   90.00
_cell.angle_beta   90.00
_cell.angle_gamma   90.00
#
_symmetry.space_group_name_H-M   'P 1'
#
loop_
_entity.id
_entity.type
_entity.pdbx_description
1 polymer ?
#
loop_
_entity_poly.entity_id
_entity_poly.type
_entity_poly.pdbx_seq_one_letter_code
_entity_poly.pdbx_strand_id
1 'polypeptide(L)'
;MMILNDANLVFTLKSLSINLETVTVFSNNLSIKTQESSVALTHVNQDFILANQGATLMQSLEQLPGVTSINMGIGVSKPVIRGMSFNRVVVSENGIKQEGQQWGADHGLEIDPYNVENVEIIRGPAALIYGSDAMGRRWWICVQNASLLRGSMKPK
;
A
#
# COMPACT_ATOMS: atom_id res chain seq x y z
N MET A 1 18.87 72.52 9.91
CA MET A 1 19.24 71.18 10.43
C MET A 1 18.37 70.17 9.71
N MET A 2 18.96 69.03 9.32
CA MET A 2 18.62 68.13 8.20
C MET A 2 17.15 67.70 8.02
N ILE A 3 16.73 67.64 6.76
CA ILE A 3 15.52 67.00 6.23
C ILE A 3 15.65 65.48 6.41
N LEU A 4 14.59 64.83 6.93
CA LEU A 4 14.48 63.36 7.00
C LEU A 4 14.36 62.80 5.59
N ASN A 5 15.28 61.90 5.23
CA ASN A 5 15.36 61.30 3.91
C ASN A 5 14.51 60.02 3.90
N ASP A 6 13.37 60.03 3.20
CA ASP A 6 12.52 58.85 3.06
C ASP A 6 13.25 57.79 2.23
N ALA A 7 13.70 56.72 2.88
CA ALA A 7 14.36 55.60 2.24
C ALA A 7 13.32 54.66 1.61
N ASN A 8 13.19 54.71 0.29
CA ASN A 8 12.37 53.75 -0.45
C ASN A 8 13.10 52.40 -0.58
N LEU A 9 12.62 51.37 0.12
CA LEU A 9 13.08 49.99 -0.07
C LEU A 9 12.25 49.32 -1.17
N VAL A 10 12.91 48.94 -2.27
CA VAL A 10 12.30 48.18 -3.37
C VAL A 10 12.62 46.71 -3.19
N PHE A 11 11.60 45.89 -2.95
CA PHE A 11 11.73 44.43 -2.87
C PHE A 11 11.41 43.80 -4.24
N THR A 12 12.39 43.13 -4.83
CA THR A 12 12.21 42.37 -6.07
C THR A 12 11.94 40.90 -5.71
N LEU A 13 10.70 40.45 -5.86
CA LEU A 13 10.32 39.06 -5.62
C LEU A 13 10.79 38.18 -6.79
N LYS A 14 11.45 37.05 -6.50
CA LYS A 14 11.69 35.99 -7.48
C LYS A 14 10.45 35.10 -7.58
N SER A 15 9.97 34.85 -8.79
CA SER A 15 8.93 33.85 -9.01
C SER A 15 9.45 32.46 -8.65
N LEU A 16 8.78 31.80 -7.71
CA LEU A 16 9.03 30.41 -7.35
C LEU A 16 8.02 29.55 -8.11
N SER A 17 8.49 28.78 -9.09
CA SER A 17 7.62 27.82 -9.78
C SER A 17 7.61 26.52 -8.99
N ILE A 18 6.48 26.22 -8.33
CA ILE A 18 6.25 24.96 -7.64
C ILE A 18 5.67 23.99 -8.68
N ASN A 19 6.44 22.97 -9.05
CA ASN A 19 5.96 21.91 -9.92
C ASN A 19 5.15 20.93 -9.04
N LEU A 20 3.84 20.87 -9.26
CA LEU A 20 2.96 19.95 -8.53
C LEU A 20 3.07 18.56 -9.15
N GLU A 21 3.37 17.57 -8.32
CA GLU A 21 3.41 16.17 -8.72
C GLU A 21 2.02 15.71 -9.16
N THR A 22 1.95 15.03 -10.31
CA THR A 22 0.70 14.55 -10.88
C THR A 22 0.05 13.50 -9.97
N VAL A 23 -1.16 13.79 -9.48
CA VAL A 23 -1.95 12.84 -8.69
C VAL A 23 -2.76 11.94 -9.65
N THR A 24 -2.41 10.66 -9.72
CA THR A 24 -3.20 9.67 -10.46
C THR A 24 -4.48 9.36 -9.67
N VAL A 25 -5.64 9.73 -10.22
CA VAL A 25 -6.94 9.47 -9.60
C VAL A 25 -7.41 8.07 -9.99
N PHE A 26 -7.34 7.13 -9.05
CA PHE A 26 -7.98 5.82 -9.19
C PHE A 26 -9.41 5.90 -8.65
N SER A 27 -10.37 5.27 -9.34
CA SER A 27 -11.74 5.07 -8.85
C SER A 27 -11.74 4.00 -7.75
N ASN A 28 -11.16 4.34 -6.62
CA ASN A 28 -11.19 3.55 -5.41
C ASN A 28 -11.38 4.53 -4.25
N ASN A 29 -12.38 4.31 -3.39
CA ASN A 29 -12.69 5.17 -2.24
C ASN A 29 -11.52 5.28 -1.22
N LEU A 30 -10.39 4.63 -1.50
CA LEU A 30 -9.20 4.48 -0.68
C LEU A 30 -8.10 5.51 -1.00
N SER A 31 -7.98 5.99 -2.25
CA SER A 31 -6.93 6.94 -2.64
C SER A 31 -7.21 8.38 -2.19
N ILE A 32 -8.48 8.72 -1.94
CA ILE A 32 -8.91 10.07 -1.53
C ILE A 32 -8.63 10.31 -0.04
N LYS A 33 -8.51 9.26 0.79
CA LYS A 33 -8.41 9.38 2.25
C LYS A 33 -6.98 9.33 2.81
N THR A 34 -5.98 9.06 1.97
CA THR A 34 -4.57 8.96 2.38
C THR A 34 -3.87 10.31 2.47
N GLN A 35 -4.38 11.37 1.85
CA GLN A 35 -3.82 12.73 2.04
C GLN A 35 -4.09 13.30 3.43
N GLU A 36 -5.07 12.76 4.18
CA GLU A 36 -5.40 13.21 5.55
C GLU A 36 -5.05 12.18 6.64
N SER A 37 -4.47 11.03 6.27
CA SER A 37 -4.28 9.90 7.19
C SER A 37 -2.79 9.66 7.48
N SER A 38 -2.44 9.54 8.76
CA SER A 38 -1.07 9.24 9.23
C SER A 38 -0.65 7.78 9.01
N VAL A 39 -1.29 7.07 8.08
CA VAL A 39 -1.09 5.63 7.85
C VAL A 39 -0.10 5.46 6.70
N ALA A 40 0.99 4.71 6.95
CA ALA A 40 2.00 4.48 5.92
C ALA A 40 1.52 3.42 4.92
N LEU A 41 1.11 3.86 3.73
CA LEU A 41 0.74 3.01 2.60
C LEU A 41 1.97 2.73 1.71
N THR A 42 2.11 1.50 1.23
CA THR A 42 3.04 1.13 0.17
C THR A 42 2.27 0.42 -0.93
N HIS A 43 2.31 0.97 -2.14
CA HIS A 43 1.66 0.41 -3.32
C HIS A 43 2.69 -0.27 -4.22
N VAL A 44 2.34 -1.43 -4.74
CA VAL A 44 3.19 -2.30 -5.56
C VAL A 44 2.38 -2.74 -6.77
N ASN A 45 2.93 -2.56 -7.97
CA ASN A 45 2.29 -2.95 -9.21
C ASN A 45 2.72 -4.35 -9.67
N GLN A 46 2.04 -4.85 -10.70
CA GLN A 46 2.31 -6.14 -11.30
C GLN A 46 3.74 -6.25 -11.83
N ASP A 47 4.26 -5.20 -12.47
CA ASP A 47 5.62 -5.21 -13.01
C ASP A 47 6.67 -5.48 -11.93
N PHE A 48 6.52 -4.89 -10.74
CA PHE A 48 7.39 -5.16 -9.60
C PHE A 48 7.29 -6.62 -9.14
N ILE A 49 6.08 -7.17 -9.07
CA ILE A 49 5.84 -8.55 -8.61
C ILE A 49 6.46 -9.55 -9.58
N LEU A 50 6.34 -9.29 -10.89
CA LEU A 50 6.93 -10.10 -11.94
C LEU A 50 8.46 -9.99 -11.97
N ALA A 51 9.01 -8.77 -11.78
CA ALA A 51 10.44 -8.55 -11.75
C ALA A 51 11.12 -9.19 -10.52
N ASN A 52 10.40 -9.32 -9.41
CA ASN A 52 10.91 -9.88 -8.15
C ASN A 52 10.29 -11.24 -7.83
N GLN A 53 9.84 -11.97 -8.84
CA GLN A 53 9.03 -13.17 -8.65
C GLN A 53 9.73 -14.25 -7.80
N GLY A 54 9.11 -14.59 -6.67
CA GLY A 54 9.44 -15.75 -5.85
C GLY A 54 8.49 -16.93 -6.13
N ALA A 55 8.67 -18.03 -5.39
CA ALA A 55 7.80 -19.20 -5.49
C ALA A 55 6.37 -18.95 -4.96
N THR A 56 6.15 -17.84 -4.25
CA THR A 56 4.87 -17.39 -3.70
C THR A 56 4.80 -15.86 -3.76
N LEU A 57 3.60 -15.29 -3.67
CA LEU A 57 3.43 -13.84 -3.65
C LEU A 57 4.22 -13.17 -2.52
N MET A 58 4.22 -13.74 -1.30
CA MET A 58 4.90 -13.10 -0.17
C MET A 58 6.42 -13.05 -0.37
N GLN A 59 7.00 -14.06 -1.03
CA GLN A 59 8.41 -14.04 -1.40
C GLN A 59 8.72 -12.93 -2.41
N SER A 60 7.83 -12.69 -3.36
CA SER A 60 7.98 -11.56 -4.30
C SER A 60 7.95 -10.19 -3.60
N LEU A 61 7.31 -10.11 -2.43
CA LEU A 61 7.20 -8.88 -1.64
C LEU A 61 8.36 -8.67 -0.65
N GLU A 62 9.27 -9.64 -0.47
CA GLU A 62 10.40 -9.51 0.48
C GLU A 62 11.38 -8.41 0.11
N GLN A 63 11.37 -7.97 -1.14
CA GLN A 63 12.18 -6.84 -1.60
C GLN A 63 11.70 -5.50 -1.04
N LEU A 64 10.52 -5.47 -0.41
CA LEU A 64 9.99 -4.28 0.23
C LEU A 64 10.57 -4.13 1.65
N PRO A 65 10.94 -2.91 2.04
CA PRO A 65 11.58 -2.67 3.34
C PRO A 65 10.64 -3.02 4.50
N GLY A 66 11.10 -3.91 5.36
CA GLY A 66 10.36 -4.35 6.54
C GLY A 66 9.29 -5.40 6.26
N VAL A 67 9.27 -5.96 5.05
CA VAL A 67 8.46 -7.13 4.66
C VAL A 67 9.40 -8.32 4.52
N THR A 68 9.08 -9.42 5.20
CA THR A 68 9.72 -10.71 5.01
C THR A 68 8.63 -11.79 4.92
N SER A 69 8.98 -13.03 4.61
CA SER A 69 8.03 -14.15 4.62
C SER A 69 8.52 -15.32 5.48
N ILE A 70 7.57 -16.07 6.02
CA ILE A 70 7.83 -17.41 6.57
C ILE A 70 7.49 -18.39 5.46
N ASN A 71 8.52 -19.08 4.96
CA ASN A 71 8.37 -20.15 3.98
C ASN A 71 8.19 -21.49 4.71
N MET A 72 7.13 -22.22 4.40
CA MET A 72 6.81 -23.52 5.02
C MET A 72 6.81 -24.68 4.02
N GLY A 73 7.36 -24.47 2.83
CA GLY A 73 7.44 -25.48 1.78
C GLY A 73 7.15 -24.90 0.40
N ILE A 74 7.06 -25.78 -0.59
CA ILE A 74 6.81 -25.39 -1.98
C ILE A 74 5.41 -24.77 -2.07
N GLY A 75 5.34 -23.49 -2.43
CA GLY A 75 4.08 -22.77 -2.65
C GLY A 75 3.38 -22.28 -1.38
N VAL A 76 3.96 -22.46 -0.18
CA VAL A 76 3.34 -22.04 1.08
C VAL A 76 4.21 -21.00 1.77
N SER A 77 3.69 -19.77 1.83
CA SER A 77 4.33 -18.69 2.58
C SER A 77 3.33 -17.79 3.30
N LYS A 78 3.80 -17.15 4.36
CA LYS A 78 3.04 -16.18 5.17
C LYS A 78 3.81 -14.87 5.30
N PRO A 79 3.14 -13.71 5.30
CA PRO A 79 3.81 -12.44 5.46
C PRO A 79 4.29 -12.23 6.89
N VAL A 80 5.43 -11.56 7.00
CA VAL A 80 5.97 -11.00 8.22
C VAL A 80 6.22 -9.53 7.96
N ILE A 81 5.61 -8.64 8.74
CA ILE A 81 5.85 -7.20 8.64
C ILE A 81 6.43 -6.72 9.96
N ARG A 82 7.68 -6.24 9.93
CA ARG A 82 8.44 -5.81 11.12
C ARG A 82 8.37 -6.82 12.28
N GLY A 83 8.51 -8.12 11.97
CA GLY A 83 8.46 -9.20 12.96
C GLY A 83 7.06 -9.65 13.39
N MET A 84 6.00 -9.07 12.84
CA MET A 84 4.62 -9.47 13.10
C MET A 84 4.15 -10.41 11.98
N SER A 85 3.51 -11.53 12.32
CA SER A 85 3.00 -12.53 11.37
C SER A 85 1.71 -13.17 11.86
N PHE A 86 1.14 -14.10 11.08
CA PHE A 86 -0.10 -14.82 11.39
C PHE A 86 -1.26 -13.84 11.70
N ASN A 87 -1.97 -14.03 12.81
CA ASN A 87 -3.12 -13.23 13.22
C ASN A 87 -2.84 -11.73 13.42
N ARG A 88 -1.57 -11.30 13.35
CA ARG A 88 -1.15 -9.90 13.45
C ARG A 88 -0.97 -9.22 12.10
N VAL A 89 -0.97 -10.00 11.02
CA VAL A 89 -0.95 -9.51 9.63
C VAL A 89 -2.19 -10.03 8.94
N VAL A 90 -3.11 -9.13 8.62
CA VAL A 90 -4.30 -9.52 7.87
C VAL A 90 -3.99 -9.40 6.39
N VAL A 91 -4.35 -10.44 5.64
CA VAL A 91 -4.24 -10.46 4.18
C VAL A 91 -5.64 -10.54 3.60
N SER A 92 -5.93 -9.71 2.61
CA SER A 92 -7.18 -9.75 1.87
C SER A 92 -6.91 -9.75 0.38
N GLU A 93 -7.65 -10.55 -0.37
CA GLU A 93 -7.68 -10.53 -1.83
C GLU A 93 -9.02 -9.97 -2.31
N ASN A 94 -8.98 -8.93 -3.15
CA ASN A 94 -10.17 -8.24 -3.67
C ASN A 94 -11.17 -7.81 -2.58
N GLY A 95 -10.66 -7.42 -1.41
CA GLY A 95 -11.46 -7.04 -0.24
C GLY A 95 -11.99 -8.21 0.60
N ILE A 96 -11.73 -9.46 0.21
CA ILE A 96 -12.09 -10.67 0.97
C ILE A 96 -10.89 -11.09 1.81
N LYS A 97 -11.09 -11.22 3.12
CA LYS A 97 -10.04 -11.63 4.05
C LYS A 97 -9.69 -13.13 3.88
N GLN A 98 -8.39 -13.43 3.89
CA GLN A 98 -7.88 -14.80 3.85
C GLN A 98 -7.85 -15.39 5.27
N GLU A 99 -8.70 -16.38 5.53
CA GLU A 99 -8.82 -17.04 6.83
C GLU A 99 -8.07 -18.38 6.91
N GLY A 100 -7.62 -18.93 5.78
CA GLY A 100 -6.83 -20.17 5.71
C GLY A 100 -5.54 -20.13 6.54
N GLN A 101 -5.04 -18.92 6.81
CA GLN A 101 -3.92 -18.65 7.70
C GLN A 101 -4.11 -19.16 9.15
N GLN A 102 -5.35 -19.34 9.60
CA GLN A 102 -5.68 -19.69 10.99
C GLN A 102 -5.58 -21.20 11.29
N TRP A 103 -5.59 -22.07 10.28
CA TRP A 103 -5.77 -23.51 10.45
C TRP A 103 -4.48 -24.26 10.76
N GLY A 104 -3.34 -23.61 10.56
CA GLY A 104 -2.02 -24.19 10.80
C GLY A 104 -0.95 -23.38 10.08
N ALA A 105 0.31 -23.60 10.45
CA ALA A 105 1.43 -22.92 9.81
C ALA A 105 1.68 -23.43 8.38
N ASP A 106 1.30 -24.68 8.13
CA ASP A 106 1.30 -25.42 6.87
C ASP A 106 0.21 -25.00 5.87
N HIS A 107 -0.76 -24.19 6.30
CA HIS A 107 -1.79 -23.65 5.43
C HIS A 107 -1.42 -22.23 4.98
N GLY A 108 -0.99 -22.09 3.72
CA GLY A 108 -0.52 -20.85 3.12
C GLY A 108 -1.61 -19.85 2.77
N LEU A 109 -1.25 -18.80 2.04
CA LEU A 109 -2.22 -17.95 1.37
C LEU A 109 -2.65 -18.62 0.07
N GLU A 110 -3.96 -18.77 -0.17
CA GLU A 110 -4.49 -19.27 -1.45
C GLU A 110 -4.45 -18.20 -2.56
N ILE A 111 -3.34 -17.46 -2.68
CA ILE A 111 -3.18 -16.36 -3.64
C ILE A 111 -2.13 -16.74 -4.68
N ASP A 112 -2.56 -16.75 -5.94
CA ASP A 112 -1.67 -16.96 -7.08
C ASP A 112 -0.91 -15.66 -7.43
N PRO A 113 0.44 -15.64 -7.33
CA PRO A 113 1.23 -14.46 -7.68
C PRO A 113 1.09 -14.03 -9.15
N TYR A 114 0.71 -14.93 -10.07
CA TYR A 114 0.54 -14.59 -11.49
C TYR A 114 -0.75 -13.82 -11.78
N ASN A 115 -1.72 -13.87 -10.87
CA ASN A 115 -3.03 -13.25 -11.05
C ASN A 115 -3.14 -11.88 -10.33
N VAL A 116 -2.08 -11.45 -9.64
CA VAL A 116 -2.06 -10.19 -8.90
C VAL A 116 -1.70 -9.02 -9.81
N GLU A 117 -2.52 -7.98 -9.81
CA GLU A 117 -2.22 -6.70 -10.49
C GLU A 117 -1.59 -5.67 -9.56
N ASN A 118 -2.14 -5.54 -8.35
CA ASN A 118 -1.68 -4.54 -7.40
C ASN A 118 -1.68 -5.11 -5.98
N VAL A 119 -0.68 -4.71 -5.19
CA VAL A 119 -0.60 -4.99 -3.76
C VAL A 119 -0.45 -3.69 -3.00
N GLU A 120 -1.26 -3.53 -1.96
CA GLU A 120 -1.18 -2.41 -1.03
C GLU A 120 -0.84 -2.95 0.36
N ILE A 121 0.24 -2.43 0.94
CA ILE A 121 0.65 -2.74 2.30
C ILE A 121 0.36 -1.54 3.18
N ILE A 122 -0.48 -1.74 4.18
CA ILE A 122 -0.99 -0.70 5.07
C ILE A 122 -0.41 -0.93 6.45
N ARG A 123 0.23 0.12 6.96
CA ARG A 123 1.08 0.09 8.14
C ARG A 123 0.53 1.04 9.20
N GLY A 124 -0.03 0.48 10.27
CA GLY A 124 -0.60 1.27 11.36
C GLY A 124 -2.05 0.86 11.67
N PRO A 125 -2.78 1.65 12.49
CA PRO A 125 -4.16 1.34 12.87
C PRO A 125 -5.09 1.50 11.67
N ALA A 126 -5.19 0.46 10.85
CA ALA A 126 -6.04 0.40 9.65
C ALA A 126 -7.52 0.08 9.99
N ALA A 127 -7.84 0.02 11.29
CA ALA A 127 -9.15 -0.24 11.91
C ALA A 127 -10.34 0.42 11.23
N LEU A 128 -10.15 1.68 10.83
CA LEU A 128 -11.21 2.51 10.25
C LEU A 128 -11.61 2.07 8.84
N ILE A 129 -10.71 1.41 8.11
CA ILE A 129 -10.90 1.07 6.70
C ILE A 129 -11.31 -0.40 6.55
N TYR A 130 -10.77 -1.29 7.38
CA TYR A 130 -10.95 -2.74 7.24
C TYR A 130 -11.71 -3.42 8.39
N GLY A 131 -12.35 -2.63 9.26
CA GLY A 131 -13.25 -3.13 10.30
C GLY A 131 -12.56 -3.51 11.63
N SER A 132 -13.32 -4.16 12.52
CA SER A 132 -12.88 -4.49 13.89
C SER A 132 -11.62 -5.38 13.95
N ASP A 133 -11.33 -6.13 12.89
CA ASP A 133 -10.10 -6.91 12.76
C ASP A 133 -8.86 -6.08 12.44
N ALA A 134 -9.02 -4.81 12.11
CA ALA A 134 -7.92 -3.86 12.02
C ALA A 134 -7.86 -2.93 13.25
N MET A 135 -8.79 -3.05 14.22
CA MET A 135 -8.71 -2.40 15.54
C MET A 135 -7.58 -3.05 16.33
N GLY A 136 -6.42 -2.40 16.30
CA GLY A 136 -5.20 -2.84 16.96
C GLY A 136 -3.98 -2.43 16.14
N ARG A 137 -2.80 -2.49 16.75
CA ARG A 137 -1.51 -2.28 16.08
C ARG A 137 -1.21 -3.43 15.08
N ARG A 138 -2.10 -3.66 14.11
CA ARG A 138 -2.06 -4.75 13.13
C ARG A 138 -1.66 -4.23 11.76
N TRP A 139 -0.94 -5.05 11.01
CA TRP A 139 -0.51 -4.75 9.65
C TRP A 139 -1.50 -5.37 8.67
N TRP A 140 -1.68 -4.74 7.50
CA TRP A 140 -2.64 -5.20 6.49
C TRP A 140 -1.99 -5.28 5.11
N ILE A 141 -2.31 -6.33 4.36
CA ILE A 141 -1.92 -6.51 2.95
C ILE A 141 -3.20 -6.69 2.13
N CYS A 142 -3.49 -5.73 1.24
CA CYS A 142 -4.52 -5.88 0.22
C CYS A 142 -3.87 -6.37 -1.06
N VAL A 143 -4.43 -7.42 -1.65
CA VAL A 143 -4.09 -7.91 -2.97
C VAL A 143 -5.28 -7.64 -3.88
N GLN A 144 -5.02 -7.06 -5.04
CA GLN A 144 -6.01 -6.78 -6.08
C GLN A 144 -5.62 -7.55 -7.34
N ASN A 145 -6.60 -8.22 -7.91
CA ASN A 145 -6.45 -9.18 -9.00
C ASN A 145 -7.12 -8.66 -10.28
N ALA A 146 -6.64 -9.08 -11.45
CA ALA A 146 -7.04 -8.59 -12.77
C ALA A 146 -8.51 -8.76 -13.16
N SER A 147 -9.24 -9.59 -12.42
CA SER A 147 -10.50 -10.16 -12.88
C SER A 147 -11.76 -9.40 -12.45
N LEU A 148 -11.67 -8.34 -11.64
CA LEU A 148 -12.88 -7.68 -11.09
C LEU A 148 -13.08 -6.19 -11.46
N LEU A 149 -12.17 -5.56 -12.20
CA LEU A 149 -12.29 -4.12 -12.56
C LEU A 149 -12.51 -3.83 -14.05
N ARG A 150 -12.56 -4.84 -14.93
CA ARG A 150 -12.91 -4.65 -16.37
C ARG A 150 -14.41 -4.50 -16.64
N GLY A 151 -15.21 -4.30 -15.60
CA GLY A 151 -16.65 -4.18 -15.65
C GLY A 151 -17.20 -2.76 -15.53
N SER A 152 -16.43 -1.69 -15.75
CA SER A 152 -17.02 -0.36 -15.95
C SER A 152 -16.03 0.59 -16.62
N MET A 153 -16.54 1.39 -17.56
CA MET A 153 -15.90 2.57 -18.16
C MET A 153 -15.05 2.32 -19.42
N LYS A 154 -15.73 2.02 -20.54
CA LYS A 154 -15.33 2.58 -21.84
C LYS A 154 -15.83 4.04 -21.93
N PRO A 155 -14.98 5.02 -22.24
CA PRO A 155 -15.46 6.37 -22.54
C PRO A 155 -16.21 6.36 -23.87
N LYS A 156 -17.43 6.91 -23.88
CA LYS A 156 -18.09 7.40 -25.09
C LYS A 156 -17.54 8.76 -25.46
#